data_AF-A0A4P7LUI8-F1
#
_entry.id   AF-A0A4P7LUI8-F1
#
_cell.length_a   1.000
_cell.length_b   1.000
_cell.length_c   1.000
_cell.angle_alpha   90.00
_cell.angle_beta   90.00
_cell.angle_gamma   90.00
#
_symmetry.space_group_name_H-M   'P 1'
#
loop_
_entity.id
_entity.type
_entity.pdbx_description
1 polymer ?
#
loop_
_entity_poly.entity_id
_entity_poly.type
_entity_poly.pdbx_seq_one_letter_code
_entity_poly.pdbx_strand_id
1 'polypeptide(L)'
;MSARRESPAFSSNSIHARIGSEAALRLAATSPEGKTFSVRRDTADDLRVDRLATAMKRRLSKQSRRLDLDNPLEYSVEKLAQMLAEATCSGDPISVAIIAMALHARHASHLAVADHARRALLRGSRELLAINAARYEKLRNVPADQLGTAGVPCISLPMSANAGTHLTGTDADAAVDAFIPRP
;
A
#
# COMPACT_ATOMS: atom_id res chain seq x y z
N MET A 1 -5.90 39.88 -34.61
CA MET A 1 -4.58 39.62 -34.01
C MET A 1 -4.60 38.22 -33.40
N SER A 2 -4.06 37.21 -34.11
CA SER A 2 -4.04 35.83 -33.61
C SER A 2 -2.82 35.62 -32.73
N ALA A 3 -3.05 35.34 -31.45
CA ALA A 3 -2.01 34.97 -30.50
C ALA A 3 -1.42 33.60 -30.89
N ARG A 4 -0.14 33.59 -31.28
CA ARG A 4 0.68 32.38 -31.37
C ARG A 4 0.73 31.75 -29.97
N ARG A 5 0.11 30.59 -29.80
CA ARG A 5 0.38 29.73 -28.63
C ARG A 5 1.82 29.25 -28.74
N GLU A 6 2.68 29.77 -27.87
CA GLU A 6 4.01 29.22 -27.66
C GLU A 6 3.89 27.84 -27.01
N SER A 7 4.53 26.85 -27.62
CA SER A 7 4.61 25.49 -27.13
C SER A 7 5.34 25.49 -25.77
N PRO A 8 4.81 24.84 -24.72
CA PRO A 8 5.48 24.80 -23.43
C PRO A 8 6.82 24.09 -23.53
N ALA A 9 7.86 24.67 -22.93
CA ALA A 9 9.20 24.10 -22.86
C ALA A 9 9.14 22.73 -22.16
N PHE A 10 9.56 21.68 -22.86
CA PHE A 10 9.60 20.32 -22.32
C PHE A 10 10.61 20.25 -21.16
N SER A 11 10.14 19.79 -20.00
CA SER A 11 11.00 19.50 -18.84
C SER A 11 12.10 18.50 -19.21
N SER A 12 13.32 18.74 -18.73
CA SER A 12 14.48 17.85 -18.91
C SER A 12 14.28 16.43 -18.34
N ASN A 13 13.26 16.24 -17.50
CA ASN A 13 12.86 14.95 -16.97
C ASN A 13 11.70 14.28 -17.73
N SER A 14 11.23 14.87 -18.82
CA SER A 14 10.18 14.27 -19.64
C SER A 14 10.70 13.02 -20.37
N ILE A 15 9.82 12.05 -20.59
CA ILE A 15 10.11 10.85 -21.39
C ILE A 15 10.66 11.25 -22.77
N HIS A 16 10.19 12.37 -23.32
CA HIS A 16 10.66 12.95 -24.56
C HIS A 16 12.15 13.36 -24.55
N ALA A 17 12.68 13.79 -23.40
CA ALA A 17 14.10 14.18 -23.25
C ALA A 17 15.04 12.98 -23.10
N ARG A 18 14.51 11.79 -22.76
CA ARG A 18 15.29 10.57 -22.49
C ARG A 18 15.33 9.60 -23.68
N ILE A 19 14.45 9.78 -24.66
CA ILE A 19 14.41 8.95 -25.85
C ILE A 19 15.29 9.62 -26.92
N GLY A 20 16.34 8.93 -27.37
CA GLY A 20 17.18 9.40 -28.46
C GLY A 20 16.34 9.69 -29.72
N SER A 21 16.75 10.69 -30.50
CA SER A 21 15.98 11.20 -31.67
C SER A 21 15.49 10.10 -32.61
N GLU A 22 16.29 9.06 -32.82
CA GLU A 22 15.96 7.91 -33.66
C GLU A 22 14.88 7.01 -33.05
N ALA A 23 14.93 6.80 -31.73
CA ALA A 23 13.89 6.06 -31.01
C ALA A 23 12.58 6.86 -30.90
N ALA A 24 12.67 8.19 -30.83
CA ALA A 24 11.51 9.07 -30.85
C ALA A 24 10.82 9.04 -32.22
N LEU A 25 11.59 9.01 -33.32
CA LEU A 25 11.07 8.82 -34.68
C LEU A 25 10.41 7.45 -34.87
N ARG A 26 11.02 6.36 -34.35
CA ARG A 26 10.39 5.03 -34.37
C ARG A 26 9.10 5.00 -33.57
N LEU A 27 9.06 5.62 -32.40
CA LEU A 27 7.84 5.71 -31.58
C LEU A 27 6.75 6.50 -32.30
N ALA A 28 7.11 7.64 -32.90
CA ALA A 28 6.20 8.46 -33.68
C ALA A 28 5.66 7.71 -34.91
N ALA A 29 6.48 6.92 -35.59
CA ALA A 29 6.06 6.09 -36.73
C ALA A 29 5.11 4.95 -36.32
N THR A 30 5.18 4.47 -35.08
CA THR A 30 4.19 3.51 -34.53
C THR A 30 2.98 4.19 -33.88
N SER A 31 3.04 5.51 -33.70
CA SER A 31 1.91 6.28 -33.21
C SER A 31 0.92 6.40 -34.37
N PRO A 32 -0.31 5.87 -34.26
CA PRO A 32 -1.28 6.00 -35.33
C PRO A 32 -1.65 7.48 -35.52
N GLU A 33 -0.99 8.13 -36.49
CA GLU A 33 -1.39 9.44 -36.98
C GLU A 33 -2.86 9.35 -37.43
N GLY A 34 -3.72 10.13 -36.79
CA GLY A 34 -5.11 10.25 -37.21
C GLY A 34 -6.14 9.39 -36.46
N LYS A 35 -5.82 8.80 -35.31
CA LYS A 35 -6.90 8.51 -34.35
C LYS A 35 -7.38 9.83 -33.77
N THR A 36 -8.34 10.46 -34.45
CA THR A 36 -9.32 11.29 -33.75
C THR A 36 -9.80 10.46 -32.58
N PHE A 37 -9.42 10.84 -31.36
CA PHE A 37 -9.99 10.26 -30.17
C PHE A 37 -11.49 10.53 -30.29
N SER A 38 -12.25 9.54 -30.77
CA SER A 38 -13.71 9.59 -30.72
C SER A 38 -14.03 9.93 -29.29
N VAL A 39 -14.72 11.04 -29.07
CA VAL A 39 -15.17 11.46 -27.72
C VAL A 39 -15.79 10.22 -27.11
N ARG A 40 -15.09 9.63 -26.14
CA ARG A 40 -15.52 8.40 -25.50
C ARG A 40 -16.86 8.76 -24.86
N ARG A 41 -17.94 8.11 -25.28
CA ARG A 41 -19.24 8.36 -24.65
C ARG A 41 -19.10 7.98 -23.18
N ASP A 42 -19.38 8.93 -22.29
CA ASP A 42 -19.34 8.71 -20.85
C ASP A 42 -20.21 7.49 -20.54
N THR A 43 -19.57 6.46 -19.99
CA THR A 43 -20.28 5.27 -19.56
C THR A 43 -20.99 5.56 -18.23
N ALA A 44 -21.99 4.75 -17.89
CA ALA A 44 -22.66 4.88 -16.59
C ALA A 44 -21.66 4.73 -15.41
N ASP A 45 -20.58 3.98 -15.62
CA ASP A 45 -19.53 3.82 -14.62
C ASP A 45 -18.63 5.05 -14.51
N ASP A 46 -18.33 5.75 -15.61
CA ASP A 46 -17.60 7.03 -15.58
C ASP A 46 -18.36 8.06 -14.73
N LEU A 47 -19.67 8.19 -14.93
CA LEU A 47 -20.52 9.08 -14.13
C LEU A 47 -20.55 8.71 -12.63
N ARG A 48 -20.44 7.42 -12.29
CA ARG A 48 -20.35 6.97 -10.89
C ARG A 48 -19.02 7.35 -10.28
N VAL A 49 -17.92 7.18 -11.01
CA VAL A 49 -16.58 7.61 -10.60
C VAL A 49 -16.55 9.12 -10.37
N ASP A 50 -17.14 9.91 -11.26
CA ASP A 50 -17.22 11.37 -11.10
C ASP A 50 -18.03 11.81 -9.88
N ARG A 51 -19.17 11.16 -9.63
CA ARG A 51 -19.98 11.40 -8.42
C ARG A 51 -19.22 11.04 -7.15
N LEU A 52 -18.47 9.94 -7.15
CA LEU A 52 -17.64 9.54 -6.03
C LEU A 52 -16.49 10.54 -5.82
N ALA A 53 -15.80 10.94 -6.89
CA ALA A 53 -14.71 11.90 -6.83
C ALA A 53 -15.18 13.27 -6.34
N THR A 54 -16.33 13.75 -6.81
CA THR A 54 -16.93 15.01 -6.33
C THR A 54 -17.34 14.91 -4.87
N ALA A 55 -17.89 13.78 -4.41
CA ALA A 55 -18.18 13.55 -3.01
C ALA A 55 -16.91 13.56 -2.14
N MET A 56 -15.83 12.91 -2.60
CA MET A 56 -14.55 12.92 -1.90
C MET A 56 -13.93 14.32 -1.81
N LYS A 57 -13.93 15.08 -2.91
CA LYS A 57 -13.46 16.49 -2.91
C LYS A 57 -14.24 17.34 -1.91
N ARG A 58 -15.56 17.16 -1.81
CA ARG A 58 -16.40 17.86 -0.83
C ARG A 58 -16.10 17.45 0.62
N ARG A 59 -15.80 16.17 0.87
CA ARG A 59 -15.39 15.71 2.21
C ARG A 59 -14.02 16.28 2.57
N LEU A 60 -13.09 16.26 1.63
CA LEU A 60 -11.75 16.81 1.79
C LEU A 60 -11.78 18.30 2.16
N SER A 61 -12.55 19.12 1.45
CA SER A 61 -12.64 20.56 1.74
C SER A 61 -13.24 20.88 3.12
N LYS A 62 -14.08 20.00 3.66
CA LYS A 62 -14.61 20.13 5.03
C LYS A 62 -13.60 19.68 6.08
N GLN A 63 -12.86 18.61 5.80
CA GLN A 63 -12.01 17.93 6.77
C GLN A 63 -10.59 18.50 6.82
N SER A 64 -10.10 19.10 5.73
CA SER A 64 -8.78 19.74 5.66
C SER A 64 -8.61 20.89 6.66
N ARG A 65 -9.72 21.51 7.12
CA ARG A 65 -9.69 22.55 8.16
C ARG A 65 -9.60 22.02 9.59
N ARG A 66 -9.76 20.72 9.80
CA ARG A 66 -9.82 20.11 11.15
C ARG A 66 -8.49 19.53 11.63
N LEU A 67 -7.63 19.11 10.71
CA LEU A 67 -6.34 18.51 11.02
C LEU A 67 -5.29 19.61 10.89
N ASP A 68 -4.98 20.26 12.01
CA ASP A 68 -3.95 21.30 12.10
C ASP A 68 -2.55 20.64 12.03
N LEU A 69 -2.18 20.22 10.82
CA LEU A 69 -0.92 19.52 10.52
C LEU A 69 0.18 20.51 10.11
N ASP A 70 -0.05 21.81 10.29
CA ASP A 70 0.84 22.87 9.83
C ASP A 70 2.02 23.09 10.78
N ASN A 71 1.91 22.69 12.05
CA ASN A 71 3.00 22.84 13.01
C ASN A 71 4.18 21.87 12.68
N PRO A 72 5.37 22.39 12.32
CA PRO A 72 6.49 21.55 11.96
C PRO A 72 7.16 20.86 13.16
N LEU A 73 6.97 21.40 14.37
CA LEU A 73 7.55 20.84 15.60
C LEU A 73 6.76 19.62 16.09
N GLU A 74 5.45 19.63 15.92
CA GLU A 74 4.59 18.51 16.32
C GLU A 74 4.55 17.41 15.26
N TYR A 75 4.55 17.80 13.98
CA TYR A 75 4.44 16.87 12.87
C TYR A 75 5.69 16.92 12.02
N SER A 76 6.75 16.22 12.40
CA SER A 76 7.94 16.09 11.53
C SER A 76 7.61 15.36 10.22
N VAL A 77 8.47 15.50 9.20
CA VAL A 77 8.32 14.76 7.93
C VAL A 77 8.28 13.25 8.15
N GLU A 78 9.08 12.76 9.11
CA GLU A 78 9.10 11.35 9.49
C GLU A 78 7.76 10.91 10.09
N LYS A 79 7.19 11.74 10.98
CA LYS A 79 5.91 11.47 11.63
C LYS A 79 4.77 11.48 10.61
N LEU A 80 4.77 12.43 9.68
CA LEU A 80 3.80 12.48 8.59
C LEU A 80 3.93 11.28 7.65
N ALA A 81 5.14 10.84 7.33
CA ALA A 81 5.36 9.64 6.52
C ALA A 81 4.88 8.36 7.22
N GLN A 82 5.04 8.28 8.55
CA GLN A 82 4.44 7.21 9.36
C GLN A 82 2.90 7.26 9.31
N MET A 83 2.30 8.43 9.56
CA MET A 83 0.84 8.59 9.50
C MET A 83 0.29 8.28 8.11
N LEU A 84 1.05 8.58 7.05
CA LEU A 84 0.69 8.23 5.66
C LEU A 84 0.64 6.71 5.47
N ALA A 85 1.61 5.98 6.03
CA ALA A 85 1.63 4.51 6.01
C ALA A 85 0.44 3.91 6.76
N GLU A 86 0.10 4.47 7.93
CA GLU A 86 -1.05 4.03 8.72
C GLU A 86 -2.38 4.32 7.99
N ALA A 87 -2.53 5.53 7.42
CA ALA A 87 -3.72 5.92 6.67
C ALA A 87 -3.90 5.13 5.36
N THR A 88 -2.81 4.71 4.72
CA THR A 88 -2.88 3.83 3.54
C THR A 88 -3.32 2.42 3.93
N CYS A 89 -2.88 1.91 5.08
CA CYS A 89 -3.35 0.61 5.59
C CYS A 89 -4.82 0.64 6.03
N SER A 90 -5.30 1.76 6.58
CA SER A 90 -6.71 1.89 6.96
C SER A 90 -7.63 2.03 5.74
N GLY A 91 -7.08 2.38 4.57
CA GLY A 91 -7.83 2.55 3.34
C GLY A 91 -8.71 3.81 3.32
N ASP A 92 -8.49 4.79 4.20
CA ASP A 92 -9.20 6.06 4.14
C ASP A 92 -8.53 7.06 3.17
N PRO A 93 -9.10 7.27 1.97
CA PRO A 93 -8.47 8.11 0.96
C PRO A 93 -8.39 9.58 1.37
N ILE A 94 -9.24 10.05 2.29
CA ILE A 94 -9.24 11.44 2.73
C ILE A 94 -8.06 11.70 3.64
N SER A 95 -7.82 10.83 4.62
CA SER A 95 -6.65 10.92 5.51
C SER A 95 -5.35 10.87 4.71
N VAL A 96 -5.25 9.95 3.74
CA VAL A 96 -4.11 9.87 2.81
C VAL A 96 -3.90 11.18 2.05
N ALA A 97 -4.97 11.77 1.51
CA ALA A 97 -4.88 13.03 0.77
C ALA A 97 -4.44 14.21 1.65
N ILE A 98 -4.97 14.32 2.87
CA ILE A 98 -4.61 15.40 3.81
C ILE A 98 -3.13 15.30 4.19
N ILE A 99 -2.66 14.11 4.55
CA ILE A 99 -1.26 13.90 4.95
C ILE A 99 -0.32 14.12 3.75
N ALA A 100 -0.70 13.66 2.56
CA ALA A 100 0.07 13.89 1.34
C ALA A 100 0.18 15.39 1.00
N MET A 101 -0.89 16.16 1.19
CA MET A 101 -0.86 17.63 1.04
C MET A 101 0.10 18.27 2.04
N ALA A 102 0.07 17.87 3.32
CA ALA A 102 0.98 18.37 4.34
C ALA A 102 2.46 18.07 4.01
N LEU A 103 2.76 16.87 3.52
CA LEU A 103 4.10 16.49 3.06
C LEU A 103 4.54 17.31 1.84
N HIS A 104 3.63 17.55 0.90
CA HIS A 104 3.91 18.34 -0.30
C HIS A 104 4.18 19.81 0.03
N ALA A 105 3.37 20.41 0.91
CA ALA A 105 3.55 21.78 1.39
C ALA A 105 4.91 22.01 2.06
N ARG A 106 5.50 20.95 2.61
CA ARG A 106 6.83 20.96 3.24
C ARG A 106 7.97 20.60 2.31
N HIS A 107 7.70 20.43 1.01
CA HIS A 107 8.67 19.99 0.01
C HIS A 107 9.44 18.72 0.40
N ALA A 108 8.77 17.80 1.11
CA ALA A 108 9.40 16.55 1.51
C ALA A 108 9.83 15.75 0.27
N SER A 109 11.06 15.24 0.28
CA SER A 109 11.54 14.41 -0.83
C SER A 109 10.75 13.10 -0.90
N HIS A 110 10.32 12.71 -2.10
CA HIS A 110 9.54 11.48 -2.29
C HIS A 110 10.29 10.23 -1.80
N LEU A 111 11.62 10.21 -1.94
CA LEU A 111 12.48 9.12 -1.45
C LEU A 111 12.46 9.02 0.07
N ALA A 112 12.62 10.15 0.78
CA ALA A 112 12.56 10.14 2.24
C ALA A 112 11.19 9.69 2.74
N VAL A 113 10.10 10.18 2.15
CA VAL A 113 8.75 9.76 2.52
C VAL A 113 8.57 8.25 2.34
N ALA A 114 9.00 7.70 1.20
CA ALA A 114 8.92 6.27 0.93
C ALA A 114 9.75 5.43 1.92
N ASP A 115 10.96 5.87 2.24
CA ASP A 115 11.83 5.18 3.20
C ASP A 115 11.24 5.18 4.61
N HIS A 116 10.75 6.33 5.09
CA HIS A 116 10.13 6.43 6.41
C HIS A 116 8.82 5.65 6.49
N ALA A 117 7.97 5.71 5.46
CA ALA A 117 6.75 4.92 5.37
C ALA A 117 7.05 3.42 5.38
N ARG A 118 8.04 2.97 4.60
CA ARG A 118 8.48 1.57 4.57
C ARG A 118 8.98 1.10 5.93
N ARG A 119 9.80 1.92 6.63
CA ARG A 119 10.27 1.60 7.99
C ARG A 119 9.10 1.51 8.98
N ALA A 120 8.13 2.42 8.90
CA ALA A 120 6.94 2.40 9.75
C ALA A 120 6.10 1.12 9.53
N LEU A 121 5.84 0.74 8.28
CA LEU A 121 5.13 -0.51 7.95
C LEU A 121 5.86 -1.73 8.48
N LEU A 122 7.18 -1.80 8.31
CA LEU A 122 7.99 -2.91 8.79
C LEU A 122 7.99 -2.98 10.32
N ARG A 123 8.01 -1.85 11.04
CA ARG A 123 7.88 -1.83 12.50
C ARG A 123 6.51 -2.34 12.95
N GLY A 124 5.42 -1.79 12.40
CA GLY A 124 4.07 -2.23 12.74
C GLY A 124 3.82 -3.71 12.41
N SER A 125 4.39 -4.22 11.31
CA SER A 125 4.31 -5.64 10.95
C SER A 125 5.04 -6.55 11.95
N ARG A 126 6.17 -6.12 12.50
CA ARG A 126 6.91 -6.88 13.52
C ARG A 126 6.14 -6.95 14.84
N GLU A 127 5.53 -5.85 15.24
CA GLU A 127 4.71 -5.79 16.46
C GLU A 127 3.46 -6.68 16.34
N LEU A 128 2.77 -6.63 15.19
CA LEU A 128 1.64 -7.51 14.91
C LEU A 128 2.05 -8.98 14.85
N LEU A 129 3.19 -9.29 14.23
CA LEU A 129 3.73 -10.65 14.20
C LEU A 129 4.10 -11.15 15.60
N ALA A 130 4.64 -10.30 16.48
CA ALA A 130 4.94 -10.67 17.85
C ALA A 130 3.67 -10.95 18.68
N ILE A 131 2.65 -10.11 18.54
CA ILE A 131 1.34 -10.31 19.21
C ILE A 131 0.67 -11.59 18.69
N ASN A 132 0.71 -11.81 17.39
CA ASN A 132 0.17 -13.02 16.78
C ASN A 132 0.97 -14.26 17.15
N ALA A 133 2.30 -14.19 17.21
CA ALA A 133 3.15 -15.28 17.67
C ALA A 133 2.80 -15.68 19.10
N ALA A 134 2.65 -14.73 20.03
CA ALA A 134 2.21 -15.01 21.40
C ALA A 134 0.79 -15.59 21.46
N ARG A 135 -0.11 -15.17 20.57
CA ARG A 135 -1.45 -15.78 20.44
C ARG A 135 -1.38 -17.21 19.90
N TYR A 136 -0.55 -17.45 18.89
CA TYR A 136 -0.38 -18.77 18.28
C TYR A 136 0.39 -19.73 19.19
N GLU A 137 1.31 -19.25 20.02
CA GLU A 137 1.99 -20.04 21.04
C GLU A 137 1.01 -20.58 22.09
N LYS A 138 0.01 -19.78 22.49
CA LYS A 138 -1.08 -20.23 23.36
C LYS A 138 -1.98 -21.28 22.68
N LEU A 139 -2.12 -21.21 21.36
CA LEU A 139 -2.89 -22.18 20.55
C LEU A 139 -2.07 -23.42 20.18
N ARG A 140 -0.74 -23.36 20.32
CA ARG A 140 0.19 -24.45 20.00
C ARG A 140 0.16 -25.58 21.02
N ASN A 141 -0.01 -25.23 22.29
CA ASN A 141 0.00 -26.15 23.42
C ASN A 141 -1.42 -26.41 23.95
N VAL A 142 -2.41 -26.49 23.05
CA VAL A 142 -3.75 -26.92 23.43
C VAL A 142 -3.69 -28.43 23.70
N PRO A 143 -4.08 -28.89 24.90
CA PRO A 143 -4.02 -30.31 25.22
C PRO A 143 -4.97 -31.11 24.33
N ALA A 144 -4.63 -32.38 24.06
CA ALA A 144 -5.24 -33.16 23.00
C ALA A 144 -6.76 -33.39 23.19
N ASP A 145 -7.23 -33.33 24.43
CA ASP A 145 -8.63 -33.41 24.84
C ASP A 145 -9.45 -32.15 24.49
N GLN A 146 -8.78 -31.02 24.18
CA GLN A 146 -9.41 -29.76 23.80
C GLN A 146 -9.34 -29.47 22.29
N LEU A 147 -8.58 -30.26 21.53
CA LEU A 147 -8.58 -30.19 20.06
C LEU A 147 -9.97 -30.56 19.51
N GLY A 148 -10.61 -29.65 18.78
CA GLY A 148 -11.95 -29.84 18.21
C GLY A 148 -13.10 -29.27 19.06
N THR A 149 -12.82 -28.64 20.20
CA THR A 149 -13.83 -27.84 20.91
C THR A 149 -14.18 -26.58 20.12
N ALA A 150 -15.48 -26.23 20.09
CA ALA A 150 -15.95 -25.07 19.34
C ALA A 150 -15.28 -23.78 19.86
N GLY A 151 -14.59 -23.06 18.97
CA GLY A 151 -13.90 -21.80 19.29
C GLY A 151 -12.37 -21.92 19.38
N VAL A 152 -11.80 -23.12 19.34
CA VAL A 152 -10.34 -23.31 19.32
C VAL A 152 -9.88 -23.60 17.88
N PRO A 153 -9.21 -22.65 17.19
CA PRO A 153 -8.66 -22.90 15.87
C PRO A 153 -7.50 -23.89 15.99
N CYS A 154 -7.67 -25.09 15.44
CA CYS A 154 -6.63 -26.11 15.35
C CYS A 154 -6.37 -26.47 13.87
N ILE A 155 -5.09 -26.58 13.50
CA ILE A 155 -4.67 -27.14 12.22
C ILE A 155 -4.23 -28.57 12.53
N SER A 156 -5.05 -29.55 12.19
CA SER A 156 -4.71 -30.97 12.34
C SER A 156 -4.16 -31.50 11.02
N LEU A 157 -2.88 -31.88 11.02
CA LEU A 157 -2.27 -32.59 9.90
C LEU A 157 -2.25 -34.09 10.22
N PRO A 158 -3.01 -34.92 9.48
CA PRO A 158 -2.96 -36.37 9.69
C PRO A 158 -1.60 -36.91 9.24
N MET A 159 -0.96 -37.71 10.08
CA MET A 159 0.34 -38.32 9.74
C MET A 159 0.22 -39.48 8.74
N SER A 160 -0.99 -40.01 8.53
CA SER A 160 -1.28 -40.99 7.49
C SER A 160 -2.76 -40.94 7.12
N ALA A 161 -3.12 -41.54 5.97
CA ALA A 161 -4.50 -41.58 5.50
C ALA A 161 -5.46 -42.38 6.42
N ASN A 162 -4.92 -43.25 7.30
CA ASN A 162 -5.73 -44.23 8.04
C ASN A 162 -5.57 -44.18 9.58
N ALA A 163 -4.79 -43.24 10.13
CA ALA A 163 -4.60 -43.16 11.57
C ALA A 163 -5.14 -41.85 12.14
N GLY A 164 -5.97 -41.93 13.18
CA GLY A 164 -6.44 -40.79 14.00
C GLY A 164 -5.33 -40.11 14.82
N THR A 165 -4.07 -40.30 14.43
CA THR A 165 -2.89 -39.65 15.00
C THR A 165 -2.61 -38.37 14.22
N HIS A 166 -2.68 -37.25 14.92
CA HIS A 166 -2.44 -35.91 14.38
C HIS A 166 -1.07 -35.41 14.80
N LEU A 167 -0.43 -34.65 13.92
CA LEU A 167 0.85 -34.02 14.19
C LEU A 167 0.66 -32.92 15.24
N THR A 168 1.32 -33.03 16.39
CA THR A 168 1.22 -32.05 17.47
C THR A 168 2.20 -30.89 17.24
N GLY A 169 1.98 -29.77 17.94
CA GLY A 169 2.87 -28.60 17.87
C GLY A 169 4.33 -28.92 18.25
N THR A 170 4.54 -29.91 19.13
CA THR A 170 5.85 -30.39 19.57
C THR A 170 6.53 -31.29 18.54
N ASP A 171 5.77 -32.11 17.81
CA ASP A 171 6.32 -32.95 16.74
C ASP A 171 6.82 -32.09 15.57
N ALA A 172 6.09 -31.00 15.28
CA ALA A 172 6.50 -30.02 14.27
C ALA A 172 7.81 -29.31 14.67
N ASP A 173 7.98 -28.91 15.94
CA ASP A 173 9.23 -28.33 16.42
C ASP A 173 10.40 -29.30 16.28
N ALA A 174 10.23 -30.54 16.73
CA ALA A 174 11.27 -31.56 16.65
C ALA A 174 11.70 -31.82 15.18
N ALA A 175 10.75 -31.81 14.25
CA ALA A 175 11.04 -31.95 12.83
C ALA A 175 11.79 -30.75 12.23
N VAL A 176 11.42 -29.53 12.64
CA VAL A 176 12.11 -28.29 12.21
C VAL A 176 13.52 -28.23 12.79
N ASP A 177 13.68 -28.53 14.08
CA ASP A 177 14.98 -28.57 14.76
C ASP A 177 15.92 -29.64 14.21
N ALA A 178 15.38 -30.75 13.69
CA ALA A 178 16.16 -31.75 12.97
C ALA A 178 16.67 -31.27 11.61
N PHE A 179 15.99 -30.29 11.00
CA PHE A 179 16.33 -29.74 9.69
C PHE A 179 17.21 -28.49 9.75
N ILE A 180 17.18 -27.74 10.85
CA ILE A 180 18.05 -26.57 11.04
C ILE A 180 19.41 -27.06 11.55
N PRO A 181 20.50 -26.93 10.78
CA PRO A 181 21.82 -27.30 11.25
C PRO A 181 22.18 -26.44 12.46
N ARG A 182 22.48 -27.08 13.59
CA ARG A 182 22.97 -26.38 14.79
C ARG A 182 24.34 -25.78 14.49
N PRO A 183 24.61 -24.52 14.90
CA PRO A 183 25.90 -23.88 14.70
C PRO A 183 27.03 -24.60 15.45
#